data_AF-A0A2I0P8M5-F1
#
_entry.id   AF-A0A2I0P8M5-F1
#
_cell.length_a   1.000
_cell.length_b   1.000
_cell.length_c   1.000
_cell.angle_alpha   90.00
_cell.angle_beta   90.00
_cell.angle_gamma   90.00
#
_symmetry.space_group_name_H-M   'P 1'
#
loop_
_entity.id
_entity.type
_entity.pdbx_description
1 polymer ?
#
loop_
_entity_poly.entity_id
_entity_poly.type
_entity_poly.pdbx_seq_one_letter_code
_entity_poly.pdbx_strand_id
1 'polypeptide(L)'
;MHESALIRFRSEIRHFYLITAANIVFAALVMAFGISGLVGQAVLIYETFSTTVYAIYSPAILVIALVAAFAGFGWILTSVRVFEGIETIKDDLDERGSEVSNEDLTGLIVRMLSHYRDNRGTVRTMIVVCTLGGVCSFLLGILGSLEFLSVSPDGIVFTMNNYLVIPFMLLTIGIALVSLASSYYFSRFAKVWDERIGEIEESEALLKKTLGMYR
;
A
#
# COMPACT_ATOMS: atom_id res chain seq x y z
N MET A 1 -13.46 -32.11 3.17
CA MET A 1 -13.95 -30.79 2.69
C MET A 1 -13.58 -29.67 3.66
N HIS A 2 -13.80 -29.84 4.96
CA HIS A 2 -13.48 -28.85 6.01
C HIS A 2 -12.00 -28.41 6.06
N GLU A 3 -11.08 -29.38 6.08
CA GLU A 3 -9.64 -29.11 6.15
C GLU A 3 -9.12 -28.29 4.95
N SER A 4 -9.65 -28.54 3.75
CA SER A 4 -9.32 -27.78 2.54
C SER A 4 -9.83 -26.33 2.61
N ALA A 5 -11.04 -26.12 3.13
CA ALA A 5 -11.61 -24.78 3.31
C ALA A 5 -10.83 -23.97 4.36
N LEU A 6 -10.47 -24.61 5.48
CA LEU A 6 -9.65 -24.00 6.53
C LEU A 6 -8.25 -23.61 6.05
N ILE A 7 -7.55 -24.51 5.34
CA ILE A 7 -6.21 -24.21 4.78
C ILE A 7 -6.29 -23.04 3.80
N ARG A 8 -7.31 -23.02 2.93
CA ARG A 8 -7.52 -21.93 1.99
C ARG A 8 -7.80 -20.61 2.70
N PHE A 9 -8.70 -20.61 3.67
CA PHE A 9 -9.04 -19.41 4.45
C PHE A 9 -7.82 -18.88 5.20
N ARG A 10 -7.07 -19.74 5.90
CA ARG A 10 -5.82 -19.36 6.59
C ARG A 10 -4.80 -18.75 5.62
N SER A 11 -4.65 -19.34 4.44
CA SER A 11 -3.80 -18.77 3.39
C SER A 11 -4.30 -17.39 2.95
N GLU A 12 -5.59 -17.22 2.67
CA GLU A 12 -6.19 -15.94 2.27
C GLU A 12 -5.94 -14.83 3.32
N ILE A 13 -6.19 -15.12 4.61
CA ILE A 13 -5.96 -14.18 5.71
C ILE A 13 -4.48 -13.81 5.84
N ARG A 14 -3.57 -14.79 5.77
CA ARG A 14 -2.13 -14.55 5.85
C ARG A 14 -1.62 -13.67 4.71
N HIS A 15 -2.08 -13.90 3.48
CA HIS A 15 -1.72 -13.04 2.36
C HIS A 15 -2.24 -11.62 2.58
N PHE A 16 -3.49 -11.46 3.00
CA PHE A 16 -4.08 -10.15 3.23
C PHE A 16 -3.38 -9.39 4.37
N TYR A 17 -2.99 -10.07 5.43
CA TYR A 17 -2.15 -9.54 6.51
C TYR A 17 -0.81 -9.01 5.97
N LEU A 18 -0.08 -9.82 5.20
CA LEU A 18 1.22 -9.45 4.64
C LEU A 18 1.14 -8.24 3.70
N ILE A 19 0.11 -8.18 2.86
CA ILE A 19 -0.07 -7.07 1.92
C ILE A 19 -0.46 -5.78 2.67
N THR A 20 -1.30 -5.87 3.69
CA THR A 20 -1.68 -4.71 4.51
C THR A 20 -0.47 -4.18 5.28
N ALA A 21 0.36 -5.05 5.84
CA ALA A 21 1.63 -4.68 6.44
C ALA A 21 2.58 -4.00 5.43
N ALA A 22 2.73 -4.56 4.23
CA ALA A 22 3.55 -3.98 3.17
C ALA A 22 3.05 -2.58 2.76
N ASN A 23 1.74 -2.36 2.73
CA ASN A 23 1.16 -1.05 2.46
C ASN A 23 1.44 -0.03 3.58
N ILE A 24 1.46 -0.44 4.85
CA ILE A 24 1.89 0.44 5.97
C ILE A 24 3.35 0.84 5.79
N VAL A 25 4.23 -0.10 5.41
CA VAL A 25 5.64 0.19 5.11
C VAL A 25 5.76 1.16 3.94
N PHE A 26 4.99 0.97 2.86
CA PHE A 26 4.93 1.89 1.74
C PHE A 26 4.51 3.30 2.18
N ALA A 27 3.48 3.42 3.01
CA ALA A 27 3.03 4.68 3.58
C ALA A 27 4.13 5.40 4.37
N ALA A 28 4.87 4.64 5.19
CA ALA A 28 6.01 5.15 5.95
C ALA A 28 7.15 5.63 5.05
N LEU A 29 7.41 4.95 3.93
CA LEU A 29 8.42 5.39 2.96
C LEU A 29 8.00 6.68 2.26
N VAL A 30 6.74 6.81 1.84
CA VAL A 30 6.20 8.07 1.27
C VAL A 30 6.35 9.23 2.27
N MET A 31 6.02 8.99 3.54
CA MET A 31 6.20 9.98 4.60
C MET A 31 7.68 10.36 4.79
N ALA A 32 8.58 9.38 4.83
CA ALA A 32 10.01 9.60 4.98
C ALA A 32 10.61 10.41 3.81
N PHE A 33 10.18 10.15 2.58
CA PHE A 33 10.57 10.96 1.42
C PHE A 33 10.04 12.39 1.48
N GLY A 34 8.79 12.56 1.91
CA GLY A 34 8.22 13.89 2.17
C GLY A 34 9.06 14.68 3.18
N ILE A 35 9.41 14.06 4.31
CA ILE A 35 10.26 14.67 5.34
C ILE A 35 11.66 14.98 4.80
N SER A 36 12.28 14.05 4.08
CA SER A 36 13.60 14.24 3.46
C SER A 36 13.59 15.44 2.49
N GLY A 37 12.56 15.56 1.65
CA GLY A 37 12.38 16.69 0.75
C GLY A 37 12.20 18.02 1.49
N LEU A 38 11.45 18.03 2.60
CA LEU A 38 11.28 19.21 3.46
C LEU A 38 12.62 19.66 4.07
N VAL A 39 13.38 18.72 4.62
CA VAL A 39 14.71 19.01 5.19
C VAL A 39 15.65 19.55 4.11
N GLY A 40 15.66 18.94 2.93
CA GLY A 40 16.47 19.40 1.80
C GLY A 40 16.14 20.84 1.39
N GLN A 41 14.86 21.19 1.27
CA GLN A 41 14.45 22.56 0.97
C GLN A 41 14.77 23.54 2.10
N ALA A 42 14.65 23.12 3.38
CA ALA A 42 14.99 23.96 4.51
C ALA A 42 16.49 24.32 4.55
N VAL A 43 17.37 23.35 4.23
CA VAL A 43 18.81 23.58 4.09
C VAL A 43 19.10 24.57 2.97
N LEU A 44 18.49 24.39 1.80
CA LEU A 44 18.67 25.31 0.67
C LEU A 44 18.24 26.74 1.01
N ILE A 45 17.11 26.91 1.71
CA ILE A 45 16.65 28.22 2.18
C ILE A 45 17.71 28.84 3.12
N TYR A 46 18.22 28.07 4.08
CA TYR A 46 19.25 28.55 5.01
C TYR A 46 20.56 28.93 4.32
N GLU A 47 21.01 28.14 3.35
CA GLU A 47 22.24 28.41 2.58
C GLU A 47 22.11 29.68 1.72
N THR A 48 20.95 29.90 1.09
CA THR A 48 20.67 31.14 0.33
C THR A 48 20.71 32.39 1.22
N PHE A 49 20.34 32.27 2.51
CA PHE A 49 20.40 33.40 3.45
C PHE A 49 21.77 33.58 4.11
N SER A 50 22.59 32.53 4.22
CA SER A 50 23.86 32.55 4.94
C SER A 50 25.09 32.69 4.03
N THR A 51 24.99 32.32 2.76
CA THR A 51 26.07 32.42 1.77
C THR A 51 25.61 33.26 0.58
N THR A 52 26.48 34.10 -0.01
CA THR A 52 26.21 34.87 -1.23
C THR A 52 26.03 34.00 -2.49
N VAL A 53 25.81 32.69 -2.32
CA VAL A 53 25.55 31.73 -3.39
C VAL A 53 24.03 31.64 -3.55
N TYR A 54 23.54 31.94 -4.76
CA TYR A 54 22.13 31.80 -5.09
C TYR A 54 21.76 30.30 -5.15
N ALA A 55 21.38 29.71 -4.02
CA ALA A 55 20.75 28.39 -4.05
C ALA A 55 19.28 28.55 -4.47
N ILE A 56 18.90 27.89 -5.55
CA ILE A 56 17.54 27.95 -6.10
C ILE A 56 16.66 27.00 -5.28
N TYR A 57 15.90 27.53 -4.33
CA TYR A 57 14.81 26.79 -3.69
C TYR A 57 13.58 26.80 -4.59
N SER A 58 12.78 25.73 -4.55
CA SER A 58 11.56 25.61 -5.35
C SER A 58 10.35 25.50 -4.43
N PRO A 59 9.48 26.53 -4.35
CA PRO A 59 8.23 26.47 -3.59
C PRO A 59 7.36 25.26 -3.98
N ALA A 60 7.40 24.86 -5.25
CA ALA A 60 6.66 23.70 -5.74
C ALA A 60 7.12 22.39 -5.09
N ILE A 61 8.44 22.18 -4.97
CA ILE A 61 9.01 20.98 -4.34
C ILE A 61 8.65 20.94 -2.85
N LEU A 62 8.68 22.08 -2.17
CA LEU A 62 8.31 22.19 -0.75
C LEU A 62 6.84 21.81 -0.52
N VAL A 63 5.93 22.29 -1.36
CA VAL A 63 4.50 21.91 -1.28
C VAL A 63 4.31 20.42 -1.55
N ILE A 64 4.96 19.86 -2.57
CA ILE A 64 4.88 18.42 -2.88
C ILE A 64 5.39 17.58 -1.70
N ALA A 65 6.54 17.96 -1.12
CA ALA A 65 7.13 17.27 0.01
C ALA A 65 6.23 17.32 1.26
N LEU A 66 5.59 18.46 1.52
CA LEU A 66 4.62 18.63 2.60
C LEU A 66 3.40 17.72 2.40
N VAL A 67 2.82 17.74 1.20
CA VAL A 67 1.67 16.89 0.84
C VAL A 67 2.04 15.41 0.99
N ALA A 68 3.21 15.00 0.52
CA ALA A 68 3.68 13.62 0.66
C ALA A 68 3.82 13.19 2.12
N ALA A 69 4.38 14.05 2.99
CA ALA A 69 4.53 13.77 4.41
C ALA A 69 3.18 13.56 5.11
N PHE A 70 2.23 14.49 4.93
CA PHE A 70 0.91 14.38 5.54
C PHE A 70 0.05 13.27 4.94
N ALA A 71 0.12 13.07 3.63
CA ALA A 71 -0.57 11.97 2.96
C ALA A 71 -0.06 10.62 3.48
N GLY A 72 1.26 10.44 3.56
CA GLY A 72 1.87 9.24 4.15
C GLY A 72 1.41 9.00 5.58
N PHE A 73 1.42 10.03 6.43
CA PHE A 73 0.94 9.93 7.82
C PHE A 73 -0.54 9.53 7.92
N GLY A 74 -1.44 10.23 7.22
CA GLY A 74 -2.87 9.91 7.20
C GLY A 74 -3.14 8.51 6.65
N TRP A 75 -2.33 8.09 5.68
CA TRP A 75 -2.41 6.76 5.08
C TRP A 75 -1.98 5.65 6.04
N ILE A 76 -0.94 5.87 6.86
CA ILE A 76 -0.55 4.95 7.94
C ILE A 76 -1.72 4.74 8.90
N LEU A 77 -2.32 5.82 9.40
CA LEU A 77 -3.42 5.73 10.38
C LEU A 77 -4.61 4.94 9.84
N THR A 78 -4.94 5.15 8.56
CA THR A 78 -6.04 4.44 7.90
C THR A 78 -5.69 2.97 7.69
N SER A 79 -4.45 2.68 7.30
CA SER A 79 -3.97 1.31 7.03
C SER A 79 -3.85 0.48 8.30
N VAL A 80 -3.46 1.09 9.43
CA VAL A 80 -3.37 0.44 10.74
C VAL A 80 -4.74 -0.07 11.21
N ARG A 81 -5.82 0.71 11.01
CA ARG A 81 -7.18 0.25 11.38
C ARG A 81 -7.61 -0.99 10.61
N VAL A 82 -7.28 -1.05 9.31
CA VAL A 82 -7.56 -2.22 8.48
C VAL A 82 -6.72 -3.40 8.96
N PHE A 83 -5.46 -3.16 9.29
CA PHE A 83 -4.50 -4.14 9.77
C PHE A 83 -4.91 -4.77 11.10
N GLU A 84 -5.27 -3.98 12.12
CA GLU A 84 -5.68 -4.46 13.45
C GLU A 84 -6.85 -5.45 13.37
N GLY A 85 -7.85 -5.17 12.52
CA GLY A 85 -8.97 -6.10 12.34
C GLY A 85 -8.56 -7.41 11.67
N ILE A 86 -7.59 -7.39 10.77
CA ILE A 86 -7.05 -8.60 10.12
C ILE A 86 -6.19 -9.39 11.10
N GLU A 87 -5.33 -8.70 11.86
CA GLU A 87 -4.45 -9.27 12.88
C GLU A 87 -5.28 -10.02 13.93
N THR A 88 -6.34 -9.39 14.44
CA THR A 88 -7.25 -10.02 15.40
C THR A 88 -7.86 -11.31 14.85
N ILE A 89 -8.32 -11.31 13.59
CA ILE A 89 -8.91 -12.51 12.96
C ILE A 89 -7.85 -13.58 12.70
N LYS A 90 -6.64 -13.17 12.32
CA LYS A 90 -5.51 -14.07 12.08
C LYS A 90 -5.10 -14.76 13.39
N ASP A 91 -4.97 -14.01 14.47
CA ASP A 91 -4.53 -14.53 15.75
C ASP A 91 -5.56 -15.49 16.36
N ASP A 92 -6.86 -15.16 16.27
CA ASP A 92 -7.96 -16.08 16.62
C ASP A 92 -7.89 -17.39 15.81
N LEU A 93 -7.53 -17.32 14.52
CA LEU A 93 -7.42 -18.47 13.64
C LEU A 93 -6.16 -19.32 13.92
N ASP A 94 -5.06 -18.66 14.32
CA ASP A 94 -3.80 -19.32 14.64
C ASP A 94 -3.86 -19.99 16.02
N GLU A 95 -4.50 -19.36 17.01
CA GLU A 95 -4.70 -19.89 18.36
C GLU A 95 -5.54 -21.17 18.36
N ARG A 96 -6.58 -21.23 17.52
CA ARG A 96 -7.46 -22.40 17.40
C ARG A 96 -6.85 -23.59 16.63
N GLY A 97 -5.68 -23.41 16.01
CA GLY A 97 -4.93 -24.51 15.40
C GLY A 97 -5.69 -25.27 14.31
N SER A 98 -5.52 -26.59 14.26
CA SER A 98 -6.19 -27.49 13.31
C SER A 98 -7.57 -27.99 13.77
N GLU A 99 -7.95 -27.73 15.03
CA GLU A 99 -9.19 -28.20 15.65
C GLU A 99 -10.33 -27.18 15.59
N VAL A 100 -10.38 -26.38 14.53
CA VAL A 100 -11.46 -25.40 14.33
C VAL A 100 -12.73 -26.13 13.92
N SER A 101 -13.83 -25.97 14.66
CA SER A 101 -15.13 -26.51 14.26
C SER A 101 -15.66 -25.82 12.99
N ASN A 102 -16.59 -26.45 12.26
CA ASN A 102 -17.22 -25.82 11.09
C ASN A 102 -17.95 -24.52 11.45
N GLU A 103 -18.55 -24.46 12.64
CA GLU A 103 -19.26 -23.29 13.14
C GLU A 103 -18.30 -22.15 13.47
N ASP A 104 -17.17 -22.45 14.12
CA ASP A 104 -16.12 -21.48 14.39
C ASP A 104 -15.49 -20.93 13.10
N LEU A 105 -15.19 -21.81 12.13
CA LEU A 105 -14.65 -21.40 10.83
C LEU A 105 -15.63 -20.47 10.11
N THR A 106 -16.92 -20.82 10.12
CA THR A 106 -17.97 -19.99 9.52
C THR A 106 -18.09 -18.65 10.23
N GLY A 107 -18.03 -18.63 11.57
CA GLY A 107 -18.00 -17.41 12.37
C GLY A 107 -16.84 -16.48 12.02
N LEU A 108 -15.64 -17.04 11.82
CA LEU A 108 -14.46 -16.27 11.39
C LEU A 108 -14.60 -15.74 9.96
N ILE A 109 -15.15 -16.53 9.03
CA ILE A 109 -15.43 -16.08 7.67
C ILE A 109 -16.44 -14.91 7.68
N VAL A 110 -17.50 -14.99 8.49
CA VAL A 110 -18.50 -13.92 8.62
C VAL A 110 -17.90 -12.67 9.25
N ARG A 111 -17.06 -12.79 10.29
CA ARG A 111 -16.33 -11.66 10.86
C ARG A 111 -15.43 -10.99 9.82
N MET A 112 -14.70 -11.79 9.05
CA MET A 112 -13.84 -11.28 7.97
C MET A 112 -14.65 -10.59 6.87
N LEU A 113 -15.80 -11.14 6.51
CA LEU A 113 -16.69 -10.56 5.52
C LEU A 113 -17.23 -9.20 5.98
N SER A 114 -17.66 -9.09 7.24
CA SER A 114 -18.09 -7.82 7.83
C SER A 114 -16.95 -6.80 7.83
N HIS A 115 -15.77 -7.20 8.30
CA HIS A 115 -14.59 -6.34 8.33
C HIS A 115 -14.21 -5.83 6.93
N TYR A 116 -14.22 -6.72 5.92
CA TYR A 116 -13.96 -6.34 4.54
C TYR A 116 -15.04 -5.41 3.99
N ARG A 117 -16.32 -5.68 4.25
CA ARG A 117 -17.43 -4.82 3.80
C ARG A 117 -17.28 -3.40 4.34
N ASP A 118 -16.98 -3.25 5.62
CA ASP A 118 -16.84 -1.95 6.28
C ASP A 118 -15.60 -1.19 5.78
N ASN A 119 -14.57 -1.91 5.31
CA ASN A 119 -13.31 -1.34 4.80
C ASN A 119 -13.16 -1.38 3.27
N ARG A 120 -14.20 -1.78 2.53
CA ARG A 120 -14.14 -1.98 1.06
C ARG A 120 -13.68 -0.72 0.33
N GLY A 121 -14.18 0.45 0.73
CA GLY A 121 -13.76 1.75 0.17
C GLY A 121 -12.28 2.05 0.42
N THR A 122 -11.79 1.71 1.61
CA THR A 122 -10.38 1.85 1.98
C THR A 122 -9.50 0.92 1.15
N VAL A 123 -9.86 -0.36 1.00
CA VAL A 123 -9.11 -1.33 0.18
C VAL A 123 -9.06 -0.89 -1.29
N ARG A 124 -10.16 -0.35 -1.83
CA ARG A 124 -10.18 0.19 -3.19
C ARG A 124 -9.26 1.39 -3.36
N THR A 125 -9.25 2.29 -2.37
CA THR A 125 -8.30 3.40 -2.33
C THR A 125 -6.86 2.89 -2.26
N MET A 126 -6.61 1.81 -1.49
CA MET A 126 -5.28 1.18 -1.40
C MET A 126 -4.78 0.69 -2.75
N ILE A 127 -5.64 0.04 -3.54
CA ILE A 127 -5.29 -0.40 -4.90
C ILE A 127 -4.85 0.79 -5.75
N VAL A 128 -5.62 1.89 -5.75
CA VAL A 128 -5.32 3.07 -6.57
C VAL A 128 -4.03 3.75 -6.12
N VAL A 129 -3.87 3.99 -4.81
CA VAL A 129 -2.69 4.65 -4.23
C VAL A 129 -1.44 3.82 -4.47
N CYS A 130 -1.48 2.51 -4.25
CA CYS A 130 -0.36 1.62 -4.53
C CYS A 130 -0.02 1.55 -6.03
N THR A 131 -1.02 1.59 -6.91
CA THR A 131 -0.77 1.60 -8.36
C THR A 131 -0.09 2.90 -8.78
N LEU A 132 -0.65 4.04 -8.38
CA LEU A 132 -0.14 5.35 -8.75
C LEU A 132 1.25 5.59 -8.13
N GLY A 133 1.41 5.28 -6.85
CA GLY A 133 2.69 5.37 -6.15
C GLY A 133 3.76 4.46 -6.74
N GLY A 134 3.41 3.25 -7.15
CA GLY A 134 4.32 2.33 -7.83
C GLY A 134 4.77 2.86 -9.19
N VAL A 135 3.83 3.35 -10.02
CA VAL A 135 4.12 3.95 -11.32
C VAL A 135 4.99 5.20 -11.18
N CYS A 136 4.65 6.10 -10.26
CA CYS A 136 5.45 7.30 -10.00
C CYS A 136 6.86 6.96 -9.52
N SER A 137 7.00 6.01 -8.60
CA SER A 137 8.33 5.57 -8.10
C SER A 137 9.15 4.91 -9.21
N PHE A 138 8.51 4.16 -10.08
CA PHE A 138 9.16 3.55 -11.24
C PHE A 138 9.68 4.61 -12.23
N LEU A 139 8.85 5.59 -12.58
CA LEU A 139 9.24 6.70 -13.45
C LEU A 139 10.36 7.55 -12.83
N LEU A 140 10.28 7.86 -11.53
CA LEU A 140 11.34 8.56 -10.81
C LEU A 140 12.64 7.76 -10.80
N GLY A 141 12.57 6.44 -10.61
CA GLY A 141 13.72 5.55 -10.73
C GLY A 141 14.39 5.68 -12.10
N ILE A 142 13.61 5.57 -13.19
CA ILE A 142 14.13 5.70 -14.57
C ILE A 142 14.72 7.09 -14.83
N LEU A 143 14.01 8.16 -14.46
CA LEU A 143 14.48 9.53 -14.69
C LEU A 143 15.77 9.82 -13.91
N GLY A 144 15.85 9.38 -12.65
CA GLY A 144 17.08 9.46 -11.86
C GLY A 144 18.23 8.62 -12.44
N SER A 145 17.94 7.50 -13.11
CA SER A 145 18.93 6.74 -13.86
C SER A 145 19.40 7.46 -15.14
N LEU A 146 18.55 8.26 -15.78
CA LEU A 146 18.87 8.95 -17.03
C LEU A 146 19.77 10.17 -16.83
N GLU A 147 19.69 10.85 -15.68
CA GLU A 147 20.67 11.89 -15.30
C GLU A 147 22.12 11.35 -15.24
N PHE A 148 22.29 10.04 -15.13
CA PHE A 148 23.58 9.34 -15.17
C PHE A 148 24.07 8.97 -16.58
N LEU A 149 23.20 9.07 -17.60
CA LEU A 149 23.52 8.84 -19.00
C LEU A 149 23.79 10.18 -19.69
N SER A 150 24.99 10.72 -19.46
CA SER A 150 25.51 11.82 -20.27
C SER A 150 25.91 11.27 -21.64
N VAL A 151 25.06 11.47 -22.65
CA VAL A 151 25.41 11.18 -24.05
C VAL A 151 26.19 12.37 -24.61
N SER A 152 27.50 12.20 -24.71
CA SER A 152 28.41 13.12 -25.40
C SER A 152 28.57 12.68 -26.86
N PRO A 153 28.88 13.60 -27.80
CA PRO A 153 29.29 13.23 -29.17
C PRO A 153 30.45 12.23 -29.22
N ASP A 154 31.27 12.16 -28.16
CA ASP A 154 32.43 11.26 -28.05
C ASP A 154 32.11 9.90 -27.38
N GLY A 155 30.86 9.66 -26.97
CA GLY A 155 30.41 8.38 -26.41
C GLY A 155 29.50 8.49 -25.18
N ILE A 156 29.13 7.34 -24.63
CA ILE A 156 28.33 7.22 -23.40
C ILE A 156 29.28 7.37 -22.21
N VAL A 157 29.17 8.46 -21.47
CA VAL A 157 29.95 8.69 -20.24
C VAL A 157 29.07 8.36 -19.04
N PHE A 158 29.47 7.34 -18.28
CA PHE A 158 28.88 7.05 -16.97
C PHE A 158 29.55 7.95 -15.93
N THR A 159 28.80 8.88 -15.32
CA THR A 159 29.27 9.70 -14.20
C THR A 159 29.43 8.81 -12.95
N MET A 160 30.53 8.08 -12.86
CA MET A 160 30.92 7.14 -11.79
C MET A 160 31.26 7.81 -10.44
N ASN A 161 30.61 8.90 -10.06
CA ASN A 161 30.83 9.52 -8.75
C ASN A 161 29.51 9.73 -8.01
N ASN A 162 28.94 8.65 -7.45
CA ASN A 162 28.07 8.79 -6.28
C ASN A 162 27.72 7.44 -5.62
N TYR A 163 28.42 7.11 -4.53
CA TYR A 163 28.09 5.97 -3.64
C TYR A 163 26.66 6.05 -3.06
N LEU A 164 26.03 7.23 -3.08
CA LEU A 164 24.66 7.47 -2.58
C LEU A 164 23.56 7.15 -3.60
N VAL A 165 23.87 7.04 -4.89
CA VAL A 165 22.86 6.92 -5.95
C VAL A 165 22.44 5.49 -6.23
N ILE A 166 23.36 4.53 -6.21
CA ILE A 166 23.02 3.10 -6.36
C ILE A 166 22.02 2.66 -5.27
N PRO A 167 22.23 2.98 -3.97
CA PRO A 167 21.23 2.70 -2.94
C PRO A 167 19.87 3.35 -3.22
N PHE A 168 19.86 4.61 -3.68
CA PHE A 168 18.62 5.33 -3.99
C PHE A 168 17.84 4.72 -5.16
N MET A 169 18.53 4.30 -6.22
CA MET A 169 17.91 3.58 -7.35
C MET A 169 17.34 2.23 -6.92
N LEU A 170 18.10 1.42 -6.18
CA LEU A 170 17.64 0.13 -5.69
C LEU A 170 16.42 0.29 -4.78
N LEU A 171 16.41 1.33 -3.96
CA LEU A 171 15.32 1.64 -3.05
C LEU A 171 14.06 2.11 -3.81
N THR A 172 14.20 2.99 -4.81
CA THR A 172 13.06 3.46 -5.62
C THR A 172 12.45 2.34 -6.48
N ILE A 173 13.27 1.48 -7.08
CA ILE A 173 12.81 0.28 -7.80
C ILE A 173 12.16 -0.71 -6.84
N GLY A 174 12.75 -0.96 -5.67
CA GLY A 174 12.18 -1.83 -4.65
C GLY A 174 10.80 -1.38 -4.19
N ILE A 175 10.64 -0.07 -3.96
CA ILE A 175 9.35 0.54 -3.62
C ILE A 175 8.34 0.38 -4.75
N ALA A 176 8.75 0.62 -5.99
CA ALA A 176 7.88 0.44 -7.15
C ALA A 176 7.36 -1.00 -7.24
N LEU A 177 8.25 -1.99 -7.08
CA LEU A 177 7.89 -3.41 -7.13
C LEU A 177 6.94 -3.79 -6.00
N VAL A 178 7.25 -3.42 -4.75
CA VAL A 178 6.39 -3.72 -3.59
C VAL A 178 5.03 -3.05 -3.73
N SER A 179 4.98 -1.82 -4.22
CA SER A 179 3.74 -1.07 -4.39
C SER A 179 2.86 -1.68 -5.49
N LEU A 180 3.44 -2.04 -6.64
CA LEU A 180 2.69 -2.68 -7.73
C LEU A 180 2.24 -4.10 -7.35
N ALA A 181 3.09 -4.88 -6.68
CA ALA A 181 2.72 -6.19 -6.16
C ALA A 181 1.56 -6.06 -5.16
N SER A 182 1.63 -5.12 -4.22
CA SER A 182 0.57 -4.88 -3.25
C SER A 182 -0.76 -4.52 -3.92
N SER A 183 -0.73 -3.64 -4.93
CA SER A 183 -1.91 -3.32 -5.74
C SER A 183 -2.51 -4.56 -6.42
N TYR A 184 -1.68 -5.36 -7.08
CA TYR A 184 -2.12 -6.58 -7.75
C TYR A 184 -2.82 -7.54 -6.79
N TYR A 185 -2.21 -7.80 -5.63
CA TYR A 185 -2.80 -8.71 -4.66
C TYR A 185 -4.05 -8.14 -3.98
N PHE A 186 -4.08 -6.84 -3.65
CA PHE A 186 -5.29 -6.20 -3.15
C PHE A 186 -6.43 -6.27 -4.17
N SER A 187 -6.15 -6.04 -5.46
CA SER A 187 -7.17 -6.15 -6.50
C SER A 187 -7.70 -7.57 -6.64
N ARG A 188 -6.82 -8.57 -6.59
CA ARG A 188 -7.23 -9.98 -6.64
C ARG A 188 -8.07 -10.37 -5.43
N PHE A 189 -7.67 -9.93 -4.23
CA PHE A 189 -8.42 -10.15 -3.01
C PHE A 189 -9.78 -9.47 -3.08
N ALA A 190 -9.81 -8.17 -3.41
CA ALA A 190 -11.03 -7.39 -3.50
C ALA A 190 -12.04 -8.01 -4.48
N LYS A 191 -11.59 -8.51 -5.64
CA LYS A 191 -12.45 -9.19 -6.60
C LYS A 191 -13.17 -10.40 -5.98
N VAL A 192 -12.42 -11.29 -5.32
CA VAL A 192 -12.98 -12.51 -4.71
C VAL A 192 -13.97 -12.18 -3.61
N TRP A 193 -13.66 -11.19 -2.77
CA TRP A 193 -14.52 -10.83 -1.65
C TRP A 193 -15.73 -9.98 -2.06
N ASP A 194 -15.60 -9.16 -3.11
CA ASP A 194 -16.72 -8.45 -3.72
C ASP A 194 -17.72 -9.43 -4.35
N GLU A 195 -17.24 -10.48 -5.04
CA GLU A 195 -18.08 -11.56 -5.56
C GLU A 195 -18.83 -12.27 -4.42
N ARG A 196 -18.13 -12.66 -3.34
CA ARG A 196 -18.75 -13.29 -2.15
C ARG A 196 -19.81 -12.40 -1.49
N ILE A 197 -19.56 -11.10 -1.36
CA ILE A 197 -20.56 -10.16 -0.82
C ILE A 197 -21.77 -10.08 -1.73
N GLY A 198 -21.57 -9.99 -3.05
CA GLY A 198 -22.66 -9.93 -4.03
C GLY A 198 -23.58 -11.15 -3.98
N GLU A 199 -23.00 -12.36 -3.91
CA GLU A 199 -23.76 -13.61 -3.78
C GLU A 199 -24.61 -13.66 -2.49
N ILE A 200 -24.08 -13.13 -1.39
CA ILE A 200 -24.77 -13.07 -0.10
C ILE A 200 -25.89 -12.03 -0.14
N GLU A 201 -25.65 -10.85 -0.71
CA GLU A 201 -26.67 -9.81 -0.87
C GLU A 201 -27.83 -10.27 -1.76
N GLU A 202 -27.54 -10.99 -2.85
CA GLU A 202 -28.56 -11.60 -3.72
C GLU A 202 -29.38 -12.66 -2.97
N SER A 203 -28.70 -13.52 -2.21
CA SER A 203 -29.35 -14.55 -1.39
C SER A 203 -30.23 -13.94 -0.30
N GLU A 204 -29.77 -12.87 0.37
CA GLU A 204 -30.53 -12.14 1.38
C GLU A 204 -31.75 -11.45 0.78
N ALA A 205 -31.62 -10.85 -0.42
CA ALA A 205 -32.74 -10.24 -1.13
C ALA A 205 -33.81 -11.28 -1.51
N LEU A 206 -33.39 -12.46 -1.97
CA LEU A 206 -34.28 -13.57 -2.32
C LEU A 206 -34.99 -14.13 -1.08
N LEU A 207 -34.27 -14.24 0.04
CA LEU A 207 -34.82 -14.64 1.33
C LEU A 207 -35.87 -13.63 1.83
N LYS A 208 -35.56 -12.33 1.81
CA LYS A 208 -36.51 -11.25 2.19
C LYS A 208 -37.76 -11.27 1.33
N LYS A 209 -37.62 -11.51 0.03
CA LYS A 209 -38.74 -11.67 -0.91
C LYS A 209 -39.60 -12.89 -0.57
N THR A 210 -38.97 -14.02 -0.24
CA THR A 210 -39.68 -15.28 0.10
C THR A 210 -40.39 -15.19 1.44
N LEU A 211 -39.81 -14.50 2.43
CA LEU A 211 -40.39 -14.29 3.75
C LEU A 211 -41.44 -13.16 3.79
N GLY A 212 -41.74 -12.52 2.65
CA GLY A 212 -42.72 -11.44 2.58
C GLY A 212 -42.32 -10.18 3.36
N MET A 213 -41.04 -10.02 3.73
CA MET A 213 -40.53 -8.88 4.49
C MET A 213 -40.20 -7.68 3.60
N TYR A 214 -40.97 -7.49 2.53
CA TYR A 214 -40.95 -6.25 1.75
C TYR A 214 -41.78 -5.22 2.52
N ARG A 215 -41.12 -4.29 3.19
CA ARG A 215 -41.74 -3.07 3.70
C ARG A 215 -40.99 -1.87 3.17
#